data_AF-A0AAD8XYM8-F1
#
_entry.id   AF-A0AAD8XYM8-F1
#
_cell.length_a   1.000
_cell.length_b   1.000
_cell.length_c   1.000
_cell.angle_alpha   90.00
_cell.angle_beta   90.00
_cell.angle_gamma   90.00
#
_symmetry.space_group_name_H-M   'P 1'
#
loop_
_entity.id
_entity.type
_entity.pdbx_description
1 polymer ?
#
loop_
_entity_poly.entity_id
_entity_poly.type
_entity_poly.pdbx_seq_one_letter_code
_entity_poly.pdbx_strand_id
1 'polypeptide(L)'
;MSSSTTSAIVFYSLLLSSSSQSSGFLSPDRTERKSTIMNEGSSSTLFPPNSKFHPNQNGLSKRRRWLVVDFDGTCTEHDTTPLLPRLAAFATRSRSSISQSVGAGKDDTSSSTTNGRKGYNHQQDLQKRLDQFQLLEDEFMKRYGEARANMFSNDDDQSTTLYDVLDALDEPSCIVTEMVSASGCLSGLGHADTKEVEGMLNLHGVTETDNDTRERMLENHSDDKVVVRLRHGCESTLARILLDDESNSNEDAHTCLGWSLAILSINWCPALIDASVVQPVLRRRRSLLSIKSCDTEVPIWSNEVDRDGVVTLHVPGALAKRDRILELKRYIKQDCDQTQSIIIYVGDSSTDLAGLLAADVGIFMGNSSSLIQIAKSWGVEIAPLKHRNEHGFQSLVELDTSDENESDEKKILWQVDTWQEIDEALQQIDELWKQT
;
A
#
# COMPACT_ATOMS: atom_id res chain seq x y z
N MET A 1 40.36 -19.14 12.78
CA MET A 1 39.69 -19.14 14.10
C MET A 1 38.65 -18.04 14.07
N SER A 2 37.39 -18.45 13.99
CA SER A 2 36.19 -17.63 13.84
C SER A 2 35.79 -16.98 15.17
N SER A 3 35.44 -15.70 15.16
CA SER A 3 34.65 -15.10 16.24
C SER A 3 33.36 -14.53 15.66
N SER A 4 32.31 -15.31 15.84
CA SER A 4 30.90 -14.98 15.65
C SER A 4 30.44 -13.99 16.72
N THR A 5 29.78 -12.91 16.30
CA THR A 5 29.03 -12.01 17.19
C THR A 5 27.55 -12.31 16.98
N THR A 6 26.94 -12.83 18.04
CA THR A 6 25.54 -13.23 18.12
C THR A 6 24.69 -12.00 18.49
N SER A 7 23.78 -11.58 17.61
CA SER A 7 22.74 -10.61 17.94
C SER A 7 21.65 -11.28 18.78
N ALA A 8 21.36 -10.71 19.94
CA ALA A 8 20.32 -11.17 20.84
C ALA A 8 18.93 -10.79 20.31
N ILE A 9 18.10 -11.81 20.05
CA ILE A 9 16.67 -11.68 19.83
C ILE A 9 16.01 -11.69 21.21
N VAL A 10 15.32 -10.59 21.55
CA VAL A 10 14.55 -10.50 22.80
C VAL A 10 13.13 -11.02 22.54
N PHE A 11 12.83 -12.20 23.06
CA PHE A 11 11.47 -12.70 23.23
C PHE A 11 10.90 -12.17 24.54
N TYR A 12 9.77 -11.45 24.50
CA TYR A 12 8.98 -11.17 25.70
C TYR A 12 7.81 -12.15 25.80
N SER A 13 7.92 -13.08 26.76
CA SER A 13 6.78 -13.81 27.32
C SER A 13 6.20 -12.99 28.47
N LEU A 14 4.96 -12.51 28.34
CA LEU A 14 4.24 -11.81 29.40
C LEU A 14 3.36 -12.79 30.18
N LEU A 15 3.77 -13.03 31.43
CA LEU A 15 2.99 -13.67 32.48
C LEU A 15 1.97 -12.67 33.03
N LEU A 16 0.69 -13.05 32.98
CA LEU A 16 -0.42 -12.34 33.59
C LEU A 16 -0.31 -12.40 35.12
N SER A 17 -0.38 -11.25 35.78
CA SER A 17 -0.83 -11.16 37.17
C SER A 17 -1.93 -10.10 37.26
N SER A 18 -3.09 -10.54 37.71
CA SER A 18 -4.31 -9.77 37.87
C SER A 18 -4.25 -8.94 39.14
N SER A 19 -4.60 -7.67 39.03
CA SER A 19 -5.17 -6.92 40.14
C SER A 19 -6.23 -5.97 39.61
N SER A 20 -7.45 -6.22 40.05
CA SER A 20 -8.67 -5.51 39.71
C SER A 20 -8.81 -4.26 40.58
N GLN A 21 -8.97 -3.09 39.94
CA GLN A 21 -9.66 -1.96 40.56
C GLN A 21 -10.58 -1.31 39.52
N SER A 22 -11.87 -1.41 39.80
CA SER A 22 -12.97 -0.79 39.09
C SER A 22 -13.07 0.69 39.47
N SER A 23 -13.03 1.58 38.50
CA SER A 23 -13.59 2.93 38.62
C SER A 23 -14.45 3.20 37.40
N GLY A 24 -15.75 3.34 37.65
CA GLY A 24 -16.75 3.61 36.61
C GLY A 24 -16.55 4.99 36.01
N PHE A 25 -16.52 5.03 34.68
CA PHE A 25 -16.67 6.25 33.90
C PHE A 25 -17.95 6.16 33.08
N LEU A 26 -18.75 7.22 33.23
CA LEU A 26 -20.05 7.41 32.62
C LEU A 26 -19.91 7.54 31.10
N SER A 27 -20.67 6.71 30.38
CA SER A 27 -20.80 6.71 28.92
C SER A 27 -21.58 7.94 28.46
N PRO A 28 -21.11 8.73 27.48
CA PRO A 28 -21.93 9.75 26.85
C PRO A 28 -22.76 9.15 25.70
N ASP A 29 -23.98 9.69 25.59
CA ASP A 29 -25.05 9.33 24.69
C ASP A 29 -24.64 9.04 23.23
N ARG A 30 -25.07 7.88 22.76
CA ARG A 30 -25.06 7.42 21.38
C ARG A 30 -26.10 8.23 20.59
N THR A 31 -25.72 9.42 20.13
CA THR A 31 -26.55 10.29 19.29
C THR A 31 -26.20 10.12 17.80
N GLU A 32 -27.22 9.72 17.04
CA GLU A 32 -27.40 9.87 15.58
C GLU A 32 -26.19 9.64 14.66
N ARG A 33 -25.97 8.37 14.29
CA ARG A 33 -25.22 8.03 13.07
C ARG A 33 -26.00 8.52 11.85
N LYS A 34 -25.55 9.63 11.25
CA LYS A 34 -25.92 10.00 9.89
C LYS A 34 -25.38 8.92 8.95
N SER A 35 -26.28 8.13 8.37
CA SER A 35 -25.97 7.35 7.19
C SER A 35 -25.54 8.32 6.10
N THR A 36 -24.28 8.22 5.66
CA THR A 36 -23.83 8.83 4.43
C THR A 36 -24.52 8.06 3.30
N ILE A 37 -25.72 8.50 2.94
CA ILE A 37 -26.37 8.12 1.69
C ILE A 37 -25.42 8.59 0.59
N MET A 38 -24.71 7.64 -0.03
CA MET A 38 -23.94 7.91 -1.23
C MET A 38 -24.94 8.37 -2.30
N ASN A 39 -24.72 9.58 -2.77
CA ASN A 39 -25.51 10.21 -3.81
C ASN A 39 -25.24 9.43 -5.11
N GLU A 40 -26.21 8.65 -5.60
CA GLU A 40 -26.15 7.82 -6.83
C GLU A 40 -26.01 8.63 -8.15
N GLY A 41 -25.47 9.84 -8.10
CA GLY A 41 -25.44 10.77 -9.24
C GLY A 41 -24.06 11.31 -9.63
N SER A 42 -22.99 11.02 -8.89
CA SER A 42 -21.63 11.41 -9.30
C SER A 42 -20.90 10.21 -9.88
N SER A 43 -20.59 10.27 -11.18
CA SER A 43 -19.61 9.39 -11.83
C SER A 43 -18.32 9.40 -10.99
N SER A 44 -18.12 8.37 -10.16
CA SER A 44 -16.82 8.13 -9.54
C SER A 44 -15.93 7.63 -10.67
N THR A 45 -15.02 8.49 -11.11
CA THR A 45 -13.97 8.05 -12.00
C THR A 45 -13.06 7.10 -11.21
N LEU A 46 -12.73 5.93 -11.77
CA LEU A 46 -11.79 4.95 -11.19
C LEU A 46 -10.41 5.57 -10.84
N PHE A 47 -10.19 6.79 -11.36
CA PHE A 47 -9.03 7.64 -11.18
C PHE A 47 -9.46 8.93 -10.47
N PRO A 48 -8.71 9.43 -9.48
CA PRO A 48 -8.99 10.72 -8.85
C PRO A 48 -9.11 11.86 -9.88
N PRO A 49 -9.92 12.90 -9.65
CA PRO A 49 -10.03 14.05 -10.57
C PRO A 49 -8.71 14.78 -10.83
N ASN A 50 -7.76 14.66 -9.89
CA ASN A 50 -6.41 15.24 -9.96
C ASN A 50 -5.35 14.23 -10.43
N SER A 51 -5.77 13.01 -10.79
CA SER A 51 -4.90 12.04 -11.44
C SER A 51 -4.34 12.71 -12.69
N LYS A 52 -3.01 12.81 -12.81
CA LYS A 52 -2.36 13.22 -14.07
C LYS A 52 -2.64 12.24 -15.22
N PHE A 53 -3.41 11.19 -14.94
CA PHE A 53 -3.52 9.96 -15.69
C PHE A 53 -5.00 9.71 -15.98
N HIS A 54 -5.45 10.14 -17.17
CA HIS A 54 -6.47 9.57 -18.07
C HIS A 54 -6.63 10.51 -19.29
N PRO A 55 -6.69 10.04 -20.56
CA PRO A 55 -7.50 8.91 -21.01
C PRO A 55 -6.85 8.08 -22.14
N ASN A 56 -6.43 6.86 -21.83
CA ASN A 56 -6.73 5.76 -22.74
C ASN A 56 -7.70 4.83 -22.03
N GLN A 57 -8.91 5.33 -21.74
CA GLN A 57 -10.00 4.53 -21.17
C GLN A 57 -10.22 3.24 -21.99
N ASN A 58 -9.99 3.31 -23.31
CA ASN A 58 -10.05 2.19 -24.25
C ASN A 58 -8.91 1.17 -24.10
N GLY A 59 -7.79 1.52 -23.46
CA GLY A 59 -6.66 0.61 -23.24
C GLY A 59 -6.80 -0.20 -21.97
N LEU A 60 -7.28 0.43 -20.89
CA LEU A 60 -7.53 -0.22 -19.60
C LEU A 60 -8.70 -1.20 -19.67
N SER A 61 -9.75 -0.87 -20.43
CA SER A 61 -10.88 -1.79 -20.67
C SER A 61 -10.50 -3.02 -21.49
N LYS A 62 -9.40 -2.94 -22.28
CA LYS A 62 -8.82 -4.09 -22.99
C LYS A 62 -7.93 -4.98 -22.11
N ARG A 63 -7.51 -4.50 -20.93
CA ARG A 63 -6.69 -5.27 -19.99
C ARG A 63 -7.60 -5.95 -18.96
N ARG A 64 -7.84 -7.24 -19.18
CA ARG A 64 -8.81 -8.06 -18.41
C ARG A 64 -8.20 -8.83 -17.25
N ARG A 65 -6.89 -8.73 -17.06
CA ARG A 65 -6.14 -9.40 -15.99
C ARG A 65 -5.49 -8.35 -15.13
N TRP A 66 -5.88 -8.28 -13.86
CA TRP A 66 -5.37 -7.30 -12.92
C TRP A 66 -4.66 -7.97 -11.76
N LEU A 67 -3.44 -7.53 -11.51
CA LEU A 67 -2.76 -7.76 -10.25
C LEU A 67 -2.85 -6.46 -9.44
N VAL A 68 -3.63 -6.48 -8.37
CA VAL A 68 -3.68 -5.40 -7.38
C VAL A 68 -2.84 -5.85 -6.19
N VAL A 69 -2.02 -4.96 -5.66
CA VAL A 69 -1.12 -5.28 -4.55
C VAL A 69 -1.20 -4.20 -3.49
N ASP A 70 -1.19 -4.61 -2.23
CA ASP A 70 -0.86 -3.70 -1.15
C ASP A 70 0.63 -3.32 -1.19
N PHE A 71 1.00 -2.26 -0.49
CA PHE A 71 2.36 -1.74 -0.47
C PHE A 71 3.17 -2.23 0.74
N ASP A 72 2.74 -1.88 1.94
CA ASP A 72 3.50 -2.08 3.17
C ASP A 72 3.41 -3.53 3.61
N GLY A 73 4.53 -4.19 3.89
CA GLY A 73 4.54 -5.61 4.28
C GLY A 73 4.25 -6.58 3.12
N THR A 74 3.62 -6.12 2.03
CA THR A 74 3.39 -6.87 0.78
C THR A 74 4.51 -6.66 -0.24
N CYS A 75 4.74 -5.43 -0.69
CA CYS A 75 5.87 -5.10 -1.59
C CYS A 75 7.16 -4.84 -0.79
N THR A 76 7.05 -4.18 0.35
CA THR A 76 8.18 -3.88 1.24
C THR A 76 8.36 -4.96 2.32
N GLU A 77 9.59 -5.11 2.81
CA GLU A 77 9.87 -6.03 3.93
C GLU A 77 9.31 -5.52 5.28
N HIS A 78 9.12 -4.21 5.39
CA HIS A 78 8.72 -3.53 6.62
C HIS A 78 7.71 -2.42 6.31
N ASP A 79 6.87 -2.11 7.30
CA ASP A 79 6.02 -0.92 7.28
C ASP A 79 6.86 0.34 7.09
N THR A 80 6.45 1.17 6.14
CA THR A 80 7.12 2.42 5.79
C THR A 80 6.47 3.66 6.41
N THR A 81 5.32 3.52 7.07
CA THR A 81 4.65 4.60 7.80
C THR A 81 5.57 5.29 8.83
N PRO A 82 6.41 4.57 9.61
CA PRO A 82 7.37 5.18 10.54
C PRO A 82 8.44 6.05 9.87
N LEU A 83 8.60 5.95 8.54
CA LEU A 83 9.60 6.70 7.78
C LEU A 83 9.12 8.10 7.38
N LEU A 84 7.82 8.34 7.37
CA LEU A 84 7.21 9.59 6.89
C LEU A 84 7.68 10.85 7.64
N PRO A 85 7.86 10.87 8.97
CA PRO A 85 8.38 12.05 9.68
C PRO A 85 9.79 12.44 9.25
N ARG A 86 10.62 11.44 8.90
CA ARG A 86 11.98 11.66 8.41
C ARG A 86 11.96 12.24 6.99
N LEU A 87 11.12 11.70 6.11
CA LEU A 87 10.91 12.26 4.77
C LEU A 87 10.40 13.71 4.83
N ALA A 88 9.46 14.01 5.74
CA ALA A 88 8.95 15.36 5.95
C ALA A 88 10.06 16.35 6.38
N ALA A 89 10.94 15.92 7.29
CA ALA A 89 12.09 16.71 7.74
C ALA A 89 13.09 16.95 6.60
N PHE A 90 13.38 15.93 5.79
CA PHE A 90 14.29 16.04 4.64
C PHE A 90 13.73 16.95 3.54
N ALA A 91 12.44 16.82 3.20
CA ALA A 91 11.75 17.70 2.26
C ALA A 91 11.79 19.17 2.72
N THR A 92 11.57 19.41 4.02
CA THR A 92 11.68 20.76 4.60
C THR A 92 13.09 21.32 4.49
N ARG A 93 14.11 20.48 4.76
CA ARG A 93 15.52 20.87 4.65
C ARG A 93 15.91 21.24 3.23
N SER A 94 15.59 20.39 2.25
CA SER A 94 15.92 20.60 0.84
C SER A 94 15.40 21.92 0.29
N ARG A 95 14.25 22.39 0.75
CA ARG A 95 13.67 23.68 0.29
C ARG A 95 14.24 24.90 1.01
N SER A 96 14.61 24.73 2.27
CA SER A 96 15.22 25.80 3.06
C SER A 96 16.63 26.17 2.57
N SER A 97 17.41 25.19 2.08
CA SER A 97 18.74 25.42 1.50
C SER A 97 18.67 26.16 0.17
N ILE A 98 17.68 25.86 -0.69
CA ILE A 98 17.42 26.57 -1.95
C ILE A 98 17.09 28.03 -1.70
N SER A 99 16.28 28.32 -0.67
CA SER A 99 15.88 29.69 -0.33
C SER A 99 17.06 30.55 0.17
N GLN A 100 18.09 29.93 0.77
CA GLN A 100 19.30 30.63 1.23
C GLN A 100 20.29 30.91 0.10
N SER A 101 20.39 30.05 -0.92
CA SER A 101 21.32 30.24 -2.04
C SER A 101 20.86 31.30 -3.04
N VAL A 102 19.55 31.45 -3.26
CA VAL A 102 18.97 32.45 -4.19
C VAL A 102 19.02 33.88 -3.62
N GLY A 103 19.04 34.03 -2.29
CA GLY A 103 19.10 35.34 -1.63
C GLY A 103 20.48 35.98 -1.50
N ALA A 104 21.57 35.25 -1.83
CA ALA A 104 22.95 35.72 -1.64
C ALA A 104 23.55 36.43 -2.88
N GLY A 105 22.78 36.62 -3.95
CA GLY A 105 23.26 37.10 -5.25
C GLY A 105 23.21 38.61 -5.51
N LYS A 106 22.69 39.44 -4.61
CA LYS A 106 22.63 40.90 -4.75
C LYS A 106 22.70 41.58 -3.39
N ASP A 107 23.89 42.05 -3.02
CA ASP A 107 24.14 43.38 -2.44
C ASP A 107 25.51 43.40 -1.74
N ASP A 108 26.52 43.77 -2.51
CA ASP A 108 27.79 44.31 -1.99
C ASP A 108 27.51 45.73 -1.47
N THR A 109 27.08 45.87 -0.21
CA THR A 109 27.43 47.05 0.58
C THR A 109 27.28 46.79 2.08
N SER A 110 28.42 46.77 2.74
CA SER A 110 28.66 46.98 4.17
C SER A 110 27.50 47.57 4.99
N SER A 111 26.94 46.82 5.94
CA SER A 111 26.74 47.31 7.31
C SER A 111 26.37 46.17 8.25
N SER A 112 27.28 45.93 9.19
CA SER A 112 27.12 45.14 10.39
C SER A 112 25.84 45.55 11.15
N THR A 113 24.80 44.72 11.08
CA THR A 113 23.80 44.58 12.14
C THR A 113 23.39 43.11 12.25
N THR A 114 24.12 42.39 13.11
CA THR A 114 23.84 41.02 13.53
C THR A 114 22.58 40.99 14.41
N ASN A 115 21.41 41.00 13.79
CA ASN A 115 20.13 40.75 14.46
C ASN A 115 19.58 39.37 14.06
N GLY A 116 19.83 38.37 14.91
CA GLY A 116 18.78 37.50 15.43
C GLY A 116 18.05 36.50 14.51
N ARG A 117 18.51 36.18 13.30
CA ARG A 117 17.96 35.02 12.56
C ARG A 117 18.49 33.73 13.20
N LYS A 118 17.76 33.20 14.19
CA LYS A 118 17.97 31.82 14.67
C LYS A 118 17.92 30.91 13.45
N GLY A 119 19.07 30.34 13.07
CA GLY A 119 19.14 29.35 12.00
C GLY A 119 18.19 28.20 12.32
N TYR A 120 17.45 27.75 11.32
CA TYR A 120 16.58 26.59 11.46
C TYR A 120 17.45 25.36 11.74
N ASN A 121 17.22 24.68 12.88
CA ASN A 121 18.01 23.51 13.25
C ASN A 121 17.31 22.24 12.75
N HIS A 122 17.74 21.73 11.60
CA HIS A 122 17.18 20.54 10.96
C HIS A 122 17.24 19.28 11.83
N GLN A 123 18.29 19.12 12.64
CA GLN A 123 18.43 17.96 13.52
C GLN A 123 17.42 18.01 14.66
N GLN A 124 17.19 19.20 15.22
CA GLN A 124 16.17 19.39 16.26
C GLN A 124 14.75 19.19 15.71
N ASP A 125 14.48 19.66 14.49
CA ASP A 125 13.19 19.44 13.82
C ASP A 125 12.93 17.96 13.54
N LEU A 126 13.91 17.24 12.99
CA LEU A 126 13.82 15.80 12.78
C LEU A 126 13.51 15.07 14.09
N GLN A 127 14.29 15.33 15.15
CA GLN A 127 14.07 14.67 16.44
C GLN A 127 12.68 14.95 17.00
N LYS A 128 12.22 16.21 16.94
CA LYS A 128 10.87 16.59 17.39
C LYS A 128 9.78 15.81 16.65
N ARG A 129 9.91 15.65 15.33
CA ARG A 129 8.94 14.92 14.50
C ARG A 129 8.94 13.43 14.83
N LEU A 130 10.11 12.82 15.00
CA LEU A 130 10.24 11.42 15.39
C LEU A 130 9.64 11.16 16.78
N ASP A 131 9.98 11.99 17.78
CA ASP A 131 9.44 11.87 19.14
C ASP A 131 7.90 12.00 19.14
N GLN A 132 7.38 12.98 18.40
CA GLN A 132 5.94 13.19 18.28
C GLN A 132 5.26 11.99 17.59
N PHE A 133 5.88 11.42 16.56
CA PHE A 133 5.31 10.29 15.82
C PHE A 133 5.29 9.01 16.65
N GLN A 134 6.36 8.74 17.40
CA GLN A 134 6.44 7.58 18.29
C GLN A 134 5.27 7.56 19.30
N LEU A 135 4.93 8.72 19.88
CA LEU A 135 3.78 8.83 20.79
C LEU A 135 2.45 8.48 20.12
N LEU A 136 2.31 8.78 18.83
CA LEU A 136 1.11 8.51 18.04
C LEU A 136 1.03 7.02 17.64
N GLU A 137 2.17 6.40 17.33
CA GLU A 137 2.26 4.96 17.11
C GLU A 137 1.91 4.17 18.39
N ASP A 138 2.42 4.60 19.54
CA ASP A 138 2.09 3.97 20.83
C ASP A 138 0.58 4.06 21.12
N GLU A 139 -0.05 5.21 20.84
CA GLU A 139 -1.49 5.40 20.99
C GLU A 139 -2.29 4.54 19.99
N PHE A 140 -1.82 4.39 18.75
CA PHE A 140 -2.41 3.48 17.77
C PHE A 140 -2.37 2.04 18.27
N MET A 141 -1.20 1.54 18.68
CA MET A 141 -1.04 0.17 19.14
C MET A 141 -1.91 -0.14 20.36
N LYS A 142 -2.04 0.83 21.28
CA LYS A 142 -2.94 0.74 22.42
C LYS A 142 -4.40 0.60 21.98
N ARG A 143 -4.91 1.54 21.17
CA ARG A 143 -6.31 1.52 20.69
C ARG A 143 -6.64 0.30 19.85
N TYR A 144 -5.72 -0.08 18.97
CA TYR A 144 -5.86 -1.27 18.15
C TYR A 144 -5.90 -2.54 19.01
N GLY A 145 -5.07 -2.62 20.04
CA GLY A 145 -5.10 -3.71 21.02
C GLY A 145 -6.43 -3.78 21.77
N GLU A 146 -6.97 -2.63 22.21
CA GLU A 146 -8.27 -2.53 22.86
C GLU A 146 -9.42 -2.94 21.93
N ALA A 147 -9.45 -2.42 20.69
CA ALA A 147 -10.43 -2.79 19.67
C ALA A 147 -10.39 -4.31 19.40
N ARG A 148 -9.21 -4.86 19.15
CA ARG A 148 -9.01 -6.30 18.92
C ARG A 148 -9.46 -7.13 20.12
N ALA A 149 -9.15 -6.72 21.34
CA ALA A 149 -9.55 -7.46 22.54
C ALA A 149 -11.07 -7.49 22.71
N ASN A 150 -11.75 -6.37 22.46
CA ASN A 150 -13.20 -6.26 22.56
C ASN A 150 -13.92 -7.17 21.56
N MET A 151 -13.35 -7.41 20.39
CA MET A 151 -13.94 -8.25 19.34
C MET A 151 -14.05 -9.72 19.72
N PHE A 152 -13.06 -10.26 20.44
CA PHE A 152 -13.05 -11.68 20.86
C PHE A 152 -13.61 -11.90 22.26
N SER A 153 -14.13 -10.86 22.92
CA SER A 153 -14.65 -10.94 24.29
C SER A 153 -16.17 -11.15 24.36
N ASN A 154 -16.90 -10.90 23.27
CA ASN A 154 -18.36 -10.92 23.22
C ASN A 154 -18.87 -12.08 22.34
N ASP A 155 -18.81 -13.31 22.86
CA ASP A 155 -19.25 -14.52 22.14
C ASP A 155 -20.79 -14.63 21.93
N ASP A 156 -21.59 -13.70 22.49
CA ASP A 156 -23.06 -13.83 22.55
C ASP A 156 -23.84 -13.00 21.50
N ASP A 157 -23.19 -12.17 20.67
CA ASP A 157 -23.92 -11.35 19.69
C ASP A 157 -23.89 -11.95 18.28
N GLN A 158 -24.89 -12.79 17.98
CA GLN A 158 -25.09 -13.44 16.67
C GLN A 158 -25.29 -12.47 15.49
N SER A 159 -25.35 -11.15 15.74
CA SER A 159 -25.59 -10.14 14.69
C SER A 159 -24.34 -9.53 14.07
N THR A 160 -23.15 -9.77 14.63
CA THR A 160 -21.91 -9.10 14.16
C THR A 160 -21.39 -9.73 12.86
N THR A 161 -21.33 -8.95 11.79
CA THR A 161 -20.78 -9.42 10.51
C THR A 161 -19.26 -9.29 10.46
N LEU A 162 -18.61 -9.99 9.51
CA LEU A 162 -17.17 -9.84 9.24
C LEU A 162 -16.80 -8.38 8.96
N TYR A 163 -17.66 -7.68 8.22
CA TYR A 163 -17.40 -6.30 7.80
C TYR A 163 -17.55 -5.31 8.95
N ASP A 164 -18.47 -5.54 9.90
CA ASP A 164 -18.57 -4.72 11.11
C ASP A 164 -17.29 -4.82 11.97
N VAL A 165 -16.75 -6.04 12.03
CA VAL A 165 -15.49 -6.38 12.72
C VAL A 165 -14.30 -5.68 12.07
N LEU A 166 -14.21 -5.69 10.75
CA LEU A 166 -13.14 -5.00 10.03
C LEU A 166 -13.27 -3.47 10.12
N ASP A 167 -14.48 -2.93 10.03
CA ASP A 167 -14.75 -1.49 10.21
C ASP A 167 -14.36 -1.01 11.62
N ALA A 168 -14.67 -1.81 12.65
CA ALA A 168 -14.26 -1.51 14.02
C ALA A 168 -12.73 -1.52 14.21
N LEU A 169 -11.99 -2.31 13.43
CA LEU A 169 -10.51 -2.31 13.46
C LEU A 169 -9.90 -1.10 12.74
N ASP A 170 -10.65 -0.45 11.86
CA ASP A 170 -10.20 0.76 11.15
C ASP A 170 -10.37 2.03 12.02
N GLU A 171 -11.30 2.03 13.00
CA GLU A 171 -11.55 3.18 13.89
C GLU A 171 -10.29 3.69 14.62
N PRO A 172 -9.44 2.86 15.25
CA PRO A 172 -8.16 3.30 15.81
C PRO A 172 -7.26 4.05 14.82
N SER A 173 -7.19 3.57 13.57
CA SER A 173 -6.38 4.18 12.51
C SER A 173 -6.91 5.57 12.14
N CYS A 174 -8.23 5.71 11.99
CA CYS A 174 -8.87 6.98 11.69
C CYS A 174 -8.58 8.03 12.77
N ILE A 175 -8.76 7.67 14.05
CA ILE A 175 -8.54 8.59 15.17
C ILE A 175 -7.07 9.02 15.24
N VAL A 176 -6.13 8.07 15.13
CA VAL A 176 -4.71 8.43 15.18
C VAL A 176 -4.29 9.24 13.95
N THR A 177 -4.89 9.01 12.79
CA THR A 177 -4.65 9.82 11.59
C THR A 177 -5.06 11.29 11.80
N GLU A 178 -6.18 11.55 12.48
CA GLU A 178 -6.57 12.90 12.88
C GLU A 178 -5.54 13.52 13.84
N MET A 179 -5.01 12.73 14.77
CA MET A 179 -3.97 13.18 15.70
C MET A 179 -2.64 13.48 14.99
N VAL A 180 -2.25 12.66 14.00
CA VAL A 180 -1.09 12.91 13.13
C VAL A 180 -1.26 14.26 12.42
N SER A 181 -2.42 14.47 11.79
CA SER A 181 -2.74 15.71 11.08
C SER A 181 -2.67 16.92 12.02
N ALA A 182 -3.24 16.81 13.22
CA ALA A 182 -3.22 17.88 14.21
C ALA A 182 -1.81 18.18 14.76
N SER A 183 -0.91 17.19 14.78
CA SER A 183 0.44 17.35 15.32
C SER A 183 1.38 18.14 14.40
N GLY A 184 1.08 18.18 13.09
CA GLY A 184 1.94 18.77 12.07
C GLY A 184 3.28 18.04 11.88
N CYS A 185 3.46 16.83 12.42
CA CYS A 185 4.73 16.09 12.33
C CYS A 185 5.10 15.71 10.88
N LEU A 186 4.12 15.71 9.97
CA LEU A 186 4.30 15.46 8.54
C LEU A 186 4.31 16.74 7.68
N SER A 187 4.25 17.92 8.29
CA SER A 187 4.24 19.19 7.56
C SER A 187 5.44 19.31 6.62
N GLY A 188 5.18 19.73 5.38
CA GLY A 188 6.17 19.83 4.31
C GLY A 188 6.27 18.59 3.41
N LEU A 189 5.74 17.44 3.82
CA LEU A 189 5.83 16.19 3.04
C LEU A 189 4.99 16.23 1.76
N GLY A 190 3.74 16.72 1.79
CA GLY A 190 2.86 16.76 0.61
C GLY A 190 3.29 17.73 -0.49
N HIS A 191 4.41 18.43 -0.32
CA HIS A 191 5.07 19.17 -1.38
C HIS A 191 6.11 18.36 -2.15
N ALA A 192 6.56 17.22 -1.60
CA ALA A 192 7.62 16.40 -2.19
C ALA A 192 7.04 15.58 -3.33
N ASP A 193 7.59 15.75 -4.52
CA ASP A 193 7.25 14.91 -5.67
C ASP A 193 8.06 13.60 -5.65
N THR A 194 7.71 12.67 -6.54
CA THR A 194 8.38 11.37 -6.67
C THR A 194 9.90 11.50 -6.81
N LYS A 195 10.40 12.50 -7.54
CA LYS A 195 11.85 12.67 -7.76
C LYS A 195 12.54 13.19 -6.50
N GLU A 196 11.90 14.12 -5.80
CA GLU A 196 12.39 14.62 -4.51
C GLU A 196 12.48 13.47 -3.50
N VAL A 197 11.44 12.64 -3.42
CA VAL A 197 11.42 11.45 -2.55
C VAL A 197 12.46 10.42 -2.98
N GLU A 198 12.58 10.10 -4.27
CA GLU A 198 13.60 9.16 -4.78
C GLU A 198 15.03 9.58 -4.38
N GLY A 199 15.34 10.88 -4.40
CA GLY A 199 16.62 11.42 -3.92
C GLY A 199 16.85 11.25 -2.40
N MET A 200 15.78 11.11 -1.62
CA MET A 200 15.82 10.84 -0.18
C MET A 200 15.86 9.35 0.15
N LEU A 201 15.68 8.45 -0.81
CA LEU A 201 15.63 7.01 -0.56
C LEU A 201 16.99 6.33 -0.79
N ASN A 202 17.28 5.35 0.06
CA ASN A 202 18.25 4.30 -0.20
C ASN A 202 17.48 2.99 -0.39
N LEU A 203 17.18 2.69 -1.65
CA LEU A 203 16.33 1.56 -2.03
C LEU A 203 17.14 0.28 -2.25
N HIS A 204 16.75 -0.78 -1.54
CA HIS A 204 17.27 -2.14 -1.68
C HIS A 204 16.23 -3.10 -2.26
N GLY A 205 16.70 -4.24 -2.78
CA GLY A 205 15.82 -5.25 -3.39
C GLY A 205 15.44 -4.91 -4.83
N VAL A 206 16.09 -3.91 -5.43
CA VAL A 206 15.93 -3.46 -6.81
C VAL A 206 17.18 -3.84 -7.61
N THR A 207 16.97 -4.28 -8.84
CA THR A 207 18.03 -4.65 -9.77
C THR A 207 18.77 -3.39 -10.22
N GLU A 208 20.06 -3.28 -9.94
CA GLU A 208 20.85 -2.12 -10.39
C GLU A 208 20.96 -2.12 -11.92
N THR A 209 20.67 -0.97 -12.55
CA THR A 209 21.03 -0.74 -13.95
C THR A 209 22.37 -0.02 -14.03
N ASP A 210 23.12 -0.17 -15.13
CA ASP A 210 24.46 0.44 -15.31
C ASP A 210 24.49 1.98 -15.11
N ASN A 211 23.35 2.66 -15.29
CA ASN A 211 23.22 4.09 -15.04
C ASN A 211 23.11 4.42 -13.53
N ASP A 212 22.48 3.56 -12.74
CA ASP A 212 22.24 3.78 -11.30
C ASP A 212 23.55 3.69 -10.49
N THR A 213 24.49 2.85 -10.92
CA THR A 213 25.77 2.64 -10.22
C THR A 213 26.67 3.87 -10.28
N ARG A 214 26.57 4.68 -11.34
CA ARG A 214 27.40 5.89 -11.51
C ARG A 214 26.93 7.06 -10.65
N GLU A 215 25.63 7.22 -10.42
CA GLU A 215 25.09 8.29 -9.59
C GLU A 215 25.29 8.01 -8.09
N ARG A 216 25.17 6.74 -7.66
CA ARG A 216 25.34 6.36 -6.24
C ARG A 216 26.76 6.55 -5.70
N MET A 217 27.80 6.46 -6.55
CA MET A 217 29.19 6.63 -6.11
C MET A 217 29.58 8.05 -5.69
N LEU A 218 28.75 9.06 -6.00
CA LEU A 218 29.06 10.47 -5.74
C LEU A 218 28.38 11.05 -4.48
N GLU A 219 27.44 10.33 -3.86
CA GLU A 219 26.62 10.83 -2.74
C GLU A 219 26.76 9.98 -1.46
N ASN A 220 27.96 9.96 -0.87
CA ASN A 220 28.22 9.29 0.41
C ASN A 220 27.95 10.20 1.63
N HIS A 221 26.74 10.76 1.72
CA HIS A 221 26.22 11.30 2.98
C HIS A 221 25.08 10.39 3.45
N SER A 222 25.43 9.32 4.16
CA SER A 222 24.49 8.26 4.60
C SER A 222 23.36 8.76 5.49
N ASP A 223 23.55 9.89 6.17
CA ASP A 223 22.66 10.34 7.25
C ASP A 223 21.38 11.00 6.73
N ASP A 224 21.34 11.36 5.44
CA ASP A 224 20.24 12.07 4.79
C ASP A 224 19.36 11.17 3.90
N LYS A 225 19.49 9.84 4.01
CA LYS A 225 18.66 8.88 3.26
C LYS A 225 17.83 7.97 4.16
N VAL A 226 16.65 7.61 3.66
CA VAL A 226 15.70 6.69 4.27
C VAL A 226 15.83 5.34 3.58
N VAL A 227 16.01 4.27 4.35
CA VAL A 227 16.17 2.92 3.79
C VAL A 227 14.78 2.31 3.56
N VAL A 228 14.52 1.90 2.32
CA VAL A 228 13.36 1.07 1.96
C VAL A 228 13.87 -0.22 1.34
N ARG A 229 13.33 -1.36 1.76
CA ARG A 229 13.70 -2.69 1.24
C ARG A 229 12.48 -3.30 0.58
N LEU A 230 12.57 -3.52 -0.74
CA LEU A 230 11.59 -4.35 -1.43
C LEU A 230 11.86 -5.82 -1.12
N ARG A 231 10.78 -6.59 -0.98
CA ARG A 231 10.89 -8.04 -0.85
C ARG A 231 11.54 -8.63 -2.09
N HIS A 232 12.36 -9.66 -1.86
CA HIS A 232 13.01 -10.38 -2.95
C HIS A 232 11.97 -10.92 -3.94
N GLY A 233 12.21 -10.70 -5.24
CA GLY A 233 11.32 -11.11 -6.33
C GLY A 233 10.23 -10.10 -6.68
N CYS A 234 9.86 -9.17 -5.78
CA CYS A 234 8.77 -8.21 -6.00
C CYS A 234 8.94 -7.40 -7.29
N GLU A 235 10.07 -6.69 -7.43
CA GLU A 235 10.33 -5.85 -8.61
C GLU A 235 10.31 -6.68 -9.91
N SER A 236 10.97 -7.84 -9.92
CA SER A 236 11.07 -8.69 -11.10
C SER A 236 9.72 -9.26 -11.53
N THR A 237 8.90 -9.72 -10.58
CA THR A 237 7.55 -10.25 -10.84
C THR A 237 6.65 -9.17 -11.40
N LEU A 238 6.60 -8.01 -10.73
CA LEU A 238 5.78 -6.88 -11.17
C LEU A 238 6.22 -6.35 -12.54
N ALA A 239 7.52 -6.29 -12.82
CA ALA A 239 8.03 -5.88 -14.12
C ALA A 239 7.70 -6.90 -15.23
N ARG A 240 7.76 -8.21 -14.91
CA ARG A 240 7.48 -9.30 -15.86
C ARG A 240 6.03 -9.30 -16.32
N ILE A 241 5.07 -9.16 -15.40
CA ILE A 241 3.64 -9.18 -15.76
C ILE A 241 3.25 -8.02 -16.68
N LEU A 242 4.03 -6.94 -16.62
CA LEU A 242 3.89 -5.77 -17.47
C LEU A 242 4.62 -5.91 -18.82
N LEU A 243 5.31 -7.03 -19.11
CA LEU A 243 5.84 -7.27 -20.45
C LEU A 243 4.67 -7.60 -21.39
N ASP A 244 4.21 -6.61 -22.13
CA ASP A 244 3.17 -6.80 -23.14
C ASP A 244 3.67 -7.75 -24.24
N ASP A 245 2.79 -8.66 -24.68
CA ASP A 245 3.00 -9.60 -25.79
C ASP A 245 2.79 -8.83 -27.12
N GLU A 246 3.65 -7.85 -27.44
CA GLU A 246 3.55 -7.01 -28.67
C GLU A 246 3.76 -7.79 -30.00
N SER A 247 3.74 -9.11 -29.98
CA SER A 247 4.21 -9.91 -31.11
C SER A 247 3.20 -10.15 -32.24
N ASN A 248 1.96 -9.64 -32.19
CA ASN A 248 1.04 -9.75 -33.32
C ASN A 248 0.23 -8.46 -33.56
N SER A 249 0.75 -7.61 -34.44
CA SER A 249 0.10 -6.43 -35.00
C SER A 249 -1.08 -6.74 -35.95
N ASN A 250 -1.80 -7.84 -35.72
CA ASN A 250 -3.10 -8.07 -36.33
C ASN A 250 -4.15 -7.52 -35.36
N GLU A 251 -4.86 -6.49 -35.81
CA GLU A 251 -5.91 -5.75 -35.10
C GLU A 251 -7.17 -6.59 -34.77
N ASP A 252 -7.01 -7.79 -34.22
CA ASP A 252 -8.14 -8.50 -33.63
C ASP A 252 -8.44 -7.87 -32.28
N ALA A 253 -9.55 -7.12 -32.23
CA ALA A 253 -10.06 -6.39 -31.07
C ALA A 253 -10.34 -7.24 -29.81
N HIS A 254 -10.07 -8.55 -29.88
CA HIS A 254 -10.33 -9.54 -28.84
C HIS A 254 -9.07 -10.06 -28.12
N THR A 255 -7.85 -9.69 -28.53
CA THR A 255 -6.62 -10.15 -27.86
C THR A 255 -6.38 -9.39 -26.54
N CYS A 256 -6.34 -10.11 -25.42
CA CYS A 256 -6.12 -9.54 -24.09
C CYS A 256 -4.68 -9.03 -23.95
N LEU A 257 -4.52 -7.72 -23.71
CA LEU A 257 -3.23 -7.04 -23.57
C LEU A 257 -2.61 -7.29 -22.19
N GLY A 258 -1.84 -8.37 -22.03
CA GLY A 258 -0.96 -8.54 -20.85
C GLY A 258 -1.71 -8.54 -19.50
N TRP A 259 -0.98 -8.21 -18.43
CA TRP A 259 -1.56 -7.86 -17.12
C TRP A 259 -1.59 -6.34 -16.94
N SER A 260 -2.51 -5.88 -16.09
CA SER A 260 -2.48 -4.57 -15.45
C SER A 260 -1.97 -4.70 -14.02
N LEU A 261 -1.30 -3.66 -13.53
CA LEU A 261 -0.85 -3.54 -12.15
C LEU A 261 -1.50 -2.31 -11.51
N ALA A 262 -1.97 -2.44 -10.27
CA ALA A 262 -2.33 -1.32 -9.41
C ALA A 262 -1.80 -1.53 -7.99
N ILE A 263 -1.49 -0.43 -7.31
CA ILE A 263 -1.15 -0.42 -5.88
C ILE A 263 -2.37 0.10 -5.10
N LEU A 264 -2.79 -0.63 -4.07
CA LEU A 264 -3.92 -0.29 -3.21
C LEU A 264 -3.47 -0.33 -1.74
N SER A 265 -3.23 0.83 -1.16
CA SER A 265 -2.54 0.96 0.13
C SER A 265 -3.22 1.95 1.08
N ILE A 266 -3.05 1.75 2.39
CA ILE A 266 -3.44 2.74 3.42
C ILE A 266 -2.34 3.79 3.70
N ASN A 267 -1.17 3.68 3.07
CA ASN A 267 -0.06 4.60 3.26
C ASN A 267 -0.45 6.04 2.87
N TRP A 268 0.11 7.04 3.54
CA TRP A 268 -0.23 8.45 3.38
C TRP A 268 0.61 9.20 2.33
N CYS A 269 1.61 8.55 1.73
CA CYS A 269 2.53 9.20 0.79
C CYS A 269 2.57 8.47 -0.57
N PRO A 270 1.74 8.88 -1.56
CA PRO A 270 1.76 8.28 -2.89
C PRO A 270 3.11 8.45 -3.60
N ALA A 271 3.82 9.56 -3.35
CA ALA A 271 5.16 9.79 -3.88
C ALA A 271 6.19 8.76 -3.35
N LEU A 272 6.03 8.28 -2.12
CA LEU A 272 6.85 7.22 -1.55
C LEU A 272 6.58 5.89 -2.24
N ILE A 273 5.31 5.52 -2.44
CA ILE A 273 4.92 4.31 -3.18
C ILE A 273 5.49 4.36 -4.60
N ASP A 274 5.31 5.48 -5.29
CA ASP A 274 5.77 5.67 -6.67
C ASP A 274 7.30 5.53 -6.75
N ALA A 275 8.03 6.24 -5.90
CA ALA A 275 9.50 6.23 -5.88
C ALA A 275 10.09 4.88 -5.47
N SER A 276 9.41 4.14 -4.57
CA SER A 276 9.96 2.90 -3.99
C SER A 276 9.57 1.63 -4.76
N VAL A 277 8.42 1.60 -5.45
CA VAL A 277 7.93 0.40 -6.15
C VAL A 277 7.71 0.68 -7.63
N VAL A 278 6.87 1.66 -7.96
CA VAL A 278 6.40 1.86 -9.34
C VAL A 278 7.55 2.27 -10.26
N GLN A 279 8.34 3.29 -9.91
CA GLN A 279 9.46 3.73 -10.73
C GLN A 279 10.53 2.64 -10.93
N PRO A 280 10.96 1.89 -9.90
CA PRO A 280 11.82 0.71 -10.06
C PRO A 280 11.25 -0.33 -11.01
N VAL A 281 9.99 -0.73 -10.82
CA VAL A 281 9.31 -1.70 -11.68
C VAL A 281 9.28 -1.23 -13.14
N LEU A 282 8.94 0.04 -13.38
CA LEU A 282 8.93 0.62 -14.72
C LEU A 282 10.34 0.75 -15.31
N ARG A 283 11.37 1.06 -14.51
CA ARG A 283 12.78 1.03 -14.93
C ARG A 283 13.20 -0.37 -15.35
N ARG A 284 12.84 -1.39 -14.56
CA ARG A 284 13.13 -2.78 -14.86
C ARG A 284 12.43 -3.25 -16.13
N ARG A 285 11.14 -2.93 -16.31
CA ARG A 285 10.41 -3.18 -17.55
C ARG A 285 11.12 -2.56 -18.75
N ARG A 286 11.49 -1.27 -18.68
CA ARG A 286 12.21 -0.57 -19.76
C ARG A 286 13.51 -1.27 -20.12
N SER A 287 14.27 -1.72 -19.11
CA SER A 287 15.49 -2.50 -19.30
C SER A 287 15.23 -3.83 -20.00
N LEU A 288 14.20 -4.58 -19.59
CA LEU A 288 13.84 -5.87 -20.20
C LEU A 288 13.40 -5.73 -21.66
N LEU A 289 12.66 -4.68 -22.00
CA LEU A 289 12.20 -4.40 -23.36
C LEU A 289 13.22 -3.66 -24.23
N SER A 290 14.36 -3.23 -23.64
CA SER A 290 15.35 -2.37 -24.32
C SER A 290 14.74 -1.08 -24.90
N ILE A 291 13.76 -0.49 -24.21
CA ILE A 291 13.08 0.75 -24.60
C ILE A 291 13.50 1.93 -23.71
N LYS A 292 13.46 3.14 -24.25
CA LYS A 292 13.86 4.37 -23.53
C LYS A 292 12.73 5.01 -22.74
N SER A 293 11.50 4.91 -23.26
CA SER A 293 10.29 5.43 -22.63
C SER A 293 9.26 4.31 -22.57
N CYS A 294 8.34 4.41 -21.63
CA CYS A 294 7.25 3.48 -21.44
C CYS A 294 6.06 4.29 -20.92
N ASP A 295 4.95 4.23 -21.65
CA ASP A 295 3.72 4.95 -21.32
C ASP A 295 2.81 4.11 -20.41
N THR A 296 3.37 3.11 -19.73
CA THR A 296 2.62 2.25 -18.82
C THR A 296 2.34 2.98 -17.54
N GLU A 297 1.06 3.04 -17.23
CA GLU A 297 0.55 3.64 -16.01
C GLU A 297 0.26 2.53 -14.99
N VAL A 298 0.63 2.80 -13.73
CA VAL A 298 0.32 1.95 -12.58
C VAL A 298 -0.46 2.82 -11.61
N PRO A 299 -1.78 2.59 -11.45
CA PRO A 299 -2.59 3.37 -10.52
C PRO A 299 -2.10 3.17 -9.08
N ILE A 300 -2.07 4.25 -8.31
CA ILE A 300 -1.82 4.23 -6.86
C ILE A 300 -3.08 4.74 -6.18
N TRP A 301 -3.81 3.83 -5.54
CA TRP A 301 -4.94 4.15 -4.68
C TRP A 301 -4.44 4.15 -3.24
N SER A 302 -4.18 5.34 -2.71
CA SER A 302 -3.69 5.51 -1.35
C SER A 302 -4.32 6.70 -0.65
N ASN A 303 -4.02 6.85 0.63
CA ASN A 303 -4.25 8.09 1.36
C ASN A 303 -3.21 9.13 0.93
N GLU A 304 -3.45 10.39 1.27
CA GLU A 304 -2.58 11.49 0.84
C GLU A 304 -2.36 12.47 2.00
N VAL A 305 -1.10 12.83 2.22
CA VAL A 305 -0.71 13.94 3.09
C VAL A 305 -0.51 15.21 2.27
N ASP A 306 -1.12 16.30 2.70
CA ASP A 306 -0.98 17.59 2.06
C ASP A 306 0.28 18.35 2.50
N ARG A 307 0.38 19.60 2.05
CA ARG A 307 1.51 20.49 2.31
C ARG A 307 1.66 20.86 3.78
N ASP A 308 0.55 20.98 4.48
CA ASP A 308 0.50 21.35 5.89
C ASP A 308 0.68 20.13 6.81
N GLY A 309 0.68 18.92 6.24
CA GLY A 309 0.83 17.67 6.96
C GLY A 309 -0.51 17.04 7.36
N VAL A 310 -1.61 17.52 6.79
CA VAL A 310 -2.96 16.99 7.02
C VAL A 310 -3.17 15.78 6.11
N VAL A 311 -3.64 14.68 6.69
CA VAL A 311 -3.88 13.44 5.98
C VAL A 311 -5.34 13.37 5.53
N THR A 312 -5.55 13.13 4.23
CA THR A 312 -6.84 12.81 3.64
C THR A 312 -6.95 11.30 3.43
N LEU A 313 -7.99 10.70 4.03
CA LEU A 313 -8.25 9.27 3.95
C LEU A 313 -9.13 8.92 2.74
N HIS A 314 -8.51 8.52 1.63
CA HIS A 314 -9.19 7.97 0.45
C HIS A 314 -9.38 6.45 0.53
N VAL A 315 -8.47 5.79 1.23
CA VAL A 315 -8.46 4.35 1.51
C VAL A 315 -8.24 4.19 3.03
N PRO A 316 -9.25 4.49 3.87
CA PRO A 316 -9.12 4.46 5.33
C PRO A 316 -8.78 3.07 5.91
N GLY A 317 -9.13 1.99 5.21
CA GLY A 317 -8.95 0.64 5.71
C GLY A 317 -9.62 -0.43 4.86
N ALA A 318 -10.05 -1.51 5.50
CA ALA A 318 -10.44 -2.75 4.84
C ALA A 318 -11.64 -2.59 3.91
N LEU A 319 -12.68 -1.90 4.36
CA LEU A 319 -13.90 -1.73 3.56
C LEU A 319 -13.64 -0.85 2.32
N ALA A 320 -12.80 0.18 2.44
CA ALA A 320 -12.44 1.00 1.29
C ALA A 320 -11.62 0.21 0.26
N LYS A 321 -10.73 -0.68 0.72
CA LYS A 321 -9.98 -1.60 -0.17
C LYS A 321 -10.95 -2.54 -0.90
N ARG A 322 -11.91 -3.14 -0.19
CA ARG A 322 -12.99 -3.95 -0.78
C ARG A 322 -13.76 -3.18 -1.85
N ASP A 323 -14.23 -1.99 -1.52
CA ASP A 323 -15.07 -1.19 -2.40
C ASP A 323 -14.31 -0.78 -3.67
N ARG A 324 -13.00 -0.54 -3.58
CA ARG A 324 -12.15 -0.29 -4.75
C ARG A 324 -12.04 -1.50 -5.67
N ILE A 325 -11.85 -2.70 -5.10
CA ILE A 325 -11.83 -3.95 -5.89
C ILE A 325 -13.17 -4.17 -6.59
N LEU A 326 -14.29 -3.94 -5.89
CA LEU A 326 -15.63 -4.06 -6.48
C LEU A 326 -15.90 -3.01 -7.56
N GLU A 327 -15.43 -1.77 -7.39
CA GLU A 327 -15.49 -0.73 -8.42
C GLU A 327 -14.71 -1.15 -9.67
N LEU A 328 -13.50 -1.70 -9.50
CA LEU A 328 -12.69 -2.23 -10.60
C LEU A 328 -13.41 -3.39 -11.33
N LYS A 329 -14.01 -4.32 -10.59
CA LYS A 329 -14.83 -5.40 -11.17
C LYS A 329 -15.97 -4.86 -12.03
N ARG A 330 -16.73 -3.88 -11.52
CA ARG A 330 -17.84 -3.27 -12.26
C ARG A 330 -17.36 -2.56 -13.51
N TYR A 331 -16.25 -1.83 -13.42
CA TYR A 331 -15.65 -1.12 -14.56
C TYR A 331 -15.25 -2.10 -15.67
N ILE A 332 -14.59 -3.21 -15.32
CA ILE A 332 -14.18 -4.23 -16.31
C ILE A 332 -15.40 -4.89 -16.98
N LYS A 333 -16.48 -5.16 -16.21
CA LYS A 333 -17.71 -5.78 -16.73
C LYS A 333 -18.54 -4.85 -17.62
N GLN A 334 -18.60 -3.55 -17.32
CA GLN A 334 -19.39 -2.58 -18.10
C GLN A 334 -18.93 -2.44 -19.55
N ASP A 335 -17.65 -2.70 -19.83
CA ASP A 335 -17.06 -2.53 -21.16
C ASP A 335 -17.04 -3.83 -22.00
N CYS A 336 -17.53 -4.98 -21.48
CA CYS A 336 -17.55 -6.26 -22.22
C CYS A 336 -18.57 -7.29 -21.70
N ASP A 337 -19.54 -7.66 -22.56
CA ASP A 337 -20.61 -8.62 -22.23
C ASP A 337 -20.21 -10.11 -22.37
N GLN A 338 -19.02 -10.46 -22.87
CA GLN A 338 -18.75 -11.84 -23.37
C GLN A 338 -17.36 -12.40 -23.08
N THR A 339 -16.56 -11.79 -22.20
CA THR A 339 -15.15 -12.20 -22.08
C THR A 339 -14.62 -12.19 -20.66
N GLN A 340 -14.02 -13.32 -20.31
CA GLN A 340 -13.34 -13.64 -19.07
C GLN A 340 -12.41 -12.51 -18.58
N SER A 341 -12.52 -12.19 -17.29
CA SER A 341 -11.63 -11.27 -16.58
C SER A 341 -11.23 -11.86 -15.24
N ILE A 342 -10.08 -11.44 -14.71
CA ILE A 342 -9.58 -11.90 -13.43
C ILE A 342 -8.90 -10.77 -12.67
N ILE A 343 -9.25 -10.62 -11.40
CA ILE A 343 -8.60 -9.73 -10.45
C ILE A 343 -7.98 -10.54 -9.34
N ILE A 344 -6.66 -10.44 -9.23
CA ILE A 344 -5.89 -10.99 -8.12
C ILE A 344 -5.53 -9.83 -7.19
N TYR A 345 -5.83 -9.99 -5.90
CA TYR A 345 -5.36 -9.06 -4.89
C TYR A 345 -4.35 -9.73 -3.97
N VAL A 346 -3.23 -9.05 -3.74
CA VAL A 346 -2.19 -9.45 -2.80
C VAL A 346 -2.13 -8.46 -1.65
N GLY A 347 -2.25 -8.95 -0.41
CA GLY A 347 -2.09 -8.15 0.82
C GLY A 347 -1.35 -8.94 1.90
N ASP A 348 -1.18 -8.40 3.10
CA ASP A 348 -0.46 -9.09 4.18
C ASP A 348 -1.17 -9.00 5.54
N SER A 349 -2.17 -8.12 5.67
CA SER A 349 -2.74 -7.72 6.95
C SER A 349 -4.26 -7.88 7.03
N SER A 350 -4.82 -7.74 8.23
CA SER A 350 -6.28 -7.72 8.40
C SER A 350 -6.94 -6.56 7.67
N THR A 351 -6.21 -5.48 7.38
CA THR A 351 -6.72 -4.37 6.55
C THR A 351 -6.94 -4.78 5.10
N ASP A 352 -6.36 -5.89 4.65
CA ASP A 352 -6.54 -6.40 3.29
C ASP A 352 -7.69 -7.41 3.19
N LEU A 353 -8.14 -7.97 4.31
CA LEU A 353 -9.02 -9.15 4.33
C LEU A 353 -10.31 -8.94 3.51
N ALA A 354 -10.96 -7.79 3.65
CA ALA A 354 -12.17 -7.50 2.88
C ALA A 354 -11.88 -7.37 1.38
N GLY A 355 -10.75 -6.76 1.00
CA GLY A 355 -10.30 -6.69 -0.40
C GLY A 355 -9.96 -8.06 -0.97
N LEU A 356 -9.27 -8.90 -0.18
CA LEU A 356 -8.85 -10.25 -0.57
C LEU A 356 -10.06 -11.15 -0.86
N LEU A 357 -11.11 -11.03 -0.05
CA LEU A 357 -12.36 -11.76 -0.24
C LEU A 357 -13.26 -11.19 -1.35
N ALA A 358 -12.99 -9.98 -1.82
CA ALA A 358 -13.72 -9.35 -2.92
C ALA A 358 -13.05 -9.59 -4.29
N ALA A 359 -11.75 -9.87 -4.31
CA ALA A 359 -11.03 -10.27 -5.52
C ALA A 359 -11.51 -11.64 -6.04
N ASP A 360 -11.19 -11.98 -7.28
CA ASP A 360 -11.44 -13.34 -7.80
C ASP A 360 -10.45 -14.34 -7.19
N VAL A 361 -9.21 -13.87 -6.94
CA VAL A 361 -8.20 -14.60 -6.20
C VAL A 361 -7.60 -13.68 -5.12
N GLY A 362 -7.83 -14.03 -3.85
CA GLY A 362 -7.18 -13.38 -2.72
C GLY A 362 -5.92 -14.15 -2.30
N ILE A 363 -4.76 -13.49 -2.38
CA ILE A 363 -3.48 -14.02 -1.89
C ILE A 363 -3.03 -13.16 -0.71
N PHE A 364 -2.74 -13.75 0.43
CA PHE A 364 -2.11 -13.03 1.53
C PHE A 364 -0.67 -13.50 1.79
N MET A 365 0.21 -12.55 2.07
CA MET A 365 1.63 -12.77 2.28
C MET A 365 1.95 -12.83 3.78
N GLY A 366 2.79 -13.80 4.17
CA GLY A 366 3.25 -13.97 5.53
C GLY A 366 2.25 -14.70 6.43
N ASN A 367 2.24 -14.35 7.71
CA ASN A 367 1.58 -15.13 8.76
C ASN A 367 0.80 -14.26 9.77
N SER A 368 0.15 -13.20 9.30
CA SER A 368 -0.62 -12.28 10.14
C SER A 368 -1.65 -13.01 11.01
N SER A 369 -1.37 -13.08 12.32
CA SER A 369 -2.23 -13.78 13.28
C SER A 369 -3.65 -13.21 13.31
N SER A 370 -3.78 -11.88 13.20
CA SER A 370 -5.08 -11.20 13.18
C SER A 370 -5.88 -11.58 11.93
N LEU A 371 -5.28 -11.53 10.74
CA LEU A 371 -5.92 -11.93 9.48
C LEU A 371 -6.38 -13.40 9.58
N ILE A 372 -5.49 -14.30 9.98
CA ILE A 372 -5.77 -15.74 10.05
C ILE A 372 -6.89 -16.03 11.07
N GLN A 373 -6.87 -15.38 12.22
CA GLN A 373 -7.88 -15.56 13.26
C GLN A 373 -9.25 -15.07 12.78
N ILE A 374 -9.32 -13.86 12.21
CA ILE A 374 -10.57 -13.29 11.69
C ILE A 374 -11.08 -14.15 10.52
N ALA A 375 -10.25 -14.47 9.53
CA ALA A 375 -10.67 -15.31 8.40
C ALA A 375 -11.29 -16.65 8.87
N LYS A 376 -10.63 -17.35 9.79
CA LYS A 376 -11.11 -18.63 10.33
C LYS A 376 -12.41 -18.50 11.13
N SER A 377 -12.53 -17.45 11.95
CA SER A 377 -13.74 -17.18 12.72
C SER A 377 -14.97 -16.97 11.84
N TRP A 378 -14.78 -16.54 10.58
CA TRP A 378 -15.84 -16.35 9.59
C TRP A 378 -15.85 -17.43 8.49
N GLY A 379 -15.31 -18.62 8.77
CA GLY A 379 -15.43 -19.78 7.88
C GLY A 379 -14.61 -19.72 6.59
N VAL A 380 -13.70 -18.75 6.46
CA VAL A 380 -12.79 -18.64 5.31
C VAL A 380 -11.71 -19.70 5.43
N GLU A 381 -11.53 -20.50 4.38
CA GLU A 381 -10.44 -21.45 4.29
C GLU A 381 -9.13 -20.75 3.97
N ILE A 382 -8.05 -21.18 4.60
CA ILE A 382 -6.70 -20.72 4.28
C ILE A 382 -5.90 -21.92 3.81
N ALA A 383 -5.36 -21.82 2.60
CA ALA A 383 -4.55 -22.87 1.97
C ALA A 383 -3.22 -22.28 1.46
N PRO A 384 -2.09 -23.02 1.53
CA PRO A 384 -0.85 -22.57 0.90
C PRO A 384 -1.00 -22.49 -0.63
N LEU A 385 -0.53 -21.40 -1.26
CA LEU A 385 -0.63 -21.20 -2.72
C LEU A 385 0.12 -22.29 -3.51
N LYS A 386 1.18 -22.86 -2.94
CA LYS A 386 1.87 -24.02 -3.53
C LYS A 386 0.97 -25.26 -3.70
N HIS A 387 -0.12 -25.38 -2.95
CA HIS A 387 -1.09 -26.47 -3.07
C HIS A 387 -2.28 -26.11 -3.97
N ARG A 388 -2.21 -25.00 -4.72
CA ARG A 388 -3.33 -24.50 -5.54
C ARG A 388 -3.95 -25.53 -6.50
N ASN A 389 -3.13 -26.41 -7.07
CA ASN A 389 -3.61 -27.45 -7.98
C ASN A 389 -4.49 -28.50 -7.28
N GLU A 390 -4.31 -28.71 -5.98
CA GLU A 390 -5.07 -29.68 -5.19
C GLU A 390 -6.50 -29.18 -4.88
N HIS A 391 -6.70 -27.86 -4.89
CA HIS A 391 -7.98 -27.22 -4.60
C HIS A 391 -8.61 -26.56 -5.84
N GLY A 392 -8.34 -27.08 -7.04
CA GLY A 392 -9.07 -26.68 -8.25
C GLY A 392 -8.82 -25.25 -8.72
N PHE A 393 -7.64 -24.67 -8.45
CA PHE A 393 -7.27 -23.32 -8.91
C PHE A 393 -7.42 -23.13 -10.44
N GLN A 394 -7.40 -24.22 -11.20
CA GLN A 394 -7.63 -24.25 -12.64
C GLN A 394 -9.08 -23.88 -13.02
N SER A 395 -10.06 -24.23 -12.19
CA SER A 395 -11.48 -23.90 -12.42
C SER A 395 -11.82 -22.45 -12.09
N LEU A 396 -10.97 -21.74 -11.33
CA LEU A 396 -11.13 -20.29 -11.06
C LEU A 396 -10.96 -19.45 -12.34
N VAL A 397 -10.29 -20.01 -13.35
CA VAL A 397 -10.10 -19.40 -14.66
C VAL A 397 -11.36 -19.59 -15.54
N GLU A 398 -12.25 -20.55 -15.25
CA GLU A 398 -13.43 -20.84 -16.09
C GLU A 398 -14.71 -20.08 -15.66
N LEU A 399 -14.62 -19.18 -14.66
CA LEU A 399 -15.77 -18.46 -14.10
C LEU A 399 -16.17 -17.26 -14.95
N ASP A 400 -16.96 -17.49 -16.00
CA ASP A 400 -17.78 -16.41 -16.59
C ASP A 400 -19.15 -16.86 -17.12
N THR A 401 -19.75 -17.91 -16.56
CA THR A 401 -21.13 -18.26 -16.93
C THR A 401 -22.03 -18.41 -15.71
N SER A 402 -22.89 -17.40 -15.53
CA SER A 402 -24.20 -17.46 -14.87
C SER A 402 -24.26 -18.02 -13.44
N ASP A 403 -24.27 -17.12 -12.46
CA ASP A 403 -25.47 -16.85 -11.64
C ASP A 403 -25.07 -16.02 -10.41
N GLU A 404 -25.79 -14.92 -10.16
CA GLU A 404 -25.74 -14.13 -8.92
C GLU A 404 -26.35 -14.87 -7.72
N ASN A 405 -26.34 -16.20 -7.74
CA ASN A 405 -26.61 -16.99 -6.56
C ASN A 405 -25.28 -17.10 -5.82
N GLU A 406 -25.15 -16.35 -4.72
CA GLU A 406 -24.21 -16.67 -3.63
C GLU A 406 -24.52 -18.10 -3.14
N SER A 407 -24.12 -19.12 -3.91
CA SER A 407 -23.95 -20.44 -3.34
C SER A 407 -22.88 -20.31 -2.26
N ASP A 408 -23.07 -21.01 -1.15
CA ASP A 408 -22.11 -21.23 -0.05
C ASP A 408 -20.80 -21.90 -0.52
N GLU A 409 -20.23 -21.46 -1.65
CA GLU A 409 -18.89 -21.85 -2.07
C GLU A 409 -17.91 -21.28 -1.05
N LYS A 410 -17.24 -22.22 -0.39
CA LYS A 410 -16.24 -21.97 0.62
C LYS A 410 -15.14 -21.08 0.03
N LYS A 411 -15.07 -19.83 0.49
CA LYS A 411 -14.04 -18.88 0.06
C LYS A 411 -12.68 -19.34 0.58
N ILE A 412 -11.72 -19.50 -0.34
CA ILE A 412 -10.33 -19.87 -0.05
C ILE A 412 -9.45 -18.62 -0.19
N LEU A 413 -8.62 -18.35 0.83
CA LEU A 413 -7.52 -17.41 0.76
C LEU A 413 -6.19 -18.16 0.66
N TRP A 414 -5.35 -17.69 -0.24
CA TRP A 414 -4.07 -18.32 -0.54
C TRP A 414 -2.94 -17.70 0.26
N GLN A 415 -2.24 -18.50 1.05
CA GLN A 415 -1.08 -18.05 1.82
C GLN A 415 0.21 -18.23 1.00
N VAL A 416 1.08 -17.22 1.02
CA VAL A 416 2.45 -17.28 0.47
C VAL A 416 3.46 -16.72 1.45
N ASP A 417 4.71 -17.16 1.35
CA ASP A 417 5.83 -16.56 2.09
C ASP A 417 6.70 -15.65 1.20
N THR A 418 6.63 -15.83 -0.12
CA THR A 418 7.53 -15.16 -1.07
C THR A 418 6.83 -14.71 -2.35
N TRP A 419 7.39 -13.69 -3.00
CA TRP A 419 6.96 -13.25 -4.33
C TRP A 419 7.23 -14.29 -5.42
N GLN A 420 8.16 -15.21 -5.22
CA GLN A 420 8.41 -16.29 -6.18
C GLN A 420 7.18 -17.18 -6.35
N GLU A 421 6.50 -17.54 -5.25
CA GLU A 421 5.27 -18.36 -5.32
C GLU A 421 4.14 -17.63 -6.06
N ILE A 422 4.04 -16.31 -5.88
CA ILE A 422 3.11 -15.46 -6.62
C ILE A 422 3.48 -15.47 -8.11
N ASP A 423 4.76 -15.33 -8.45
CA ASP A 423 5.24 -15.33 -9.83
C ASP A 423 4.90 -16.64 -10.55
N GLU A 424 5.15 -17.78 -9.90
CA GLU A 424 4.84 -19.12 -10.41
C GLU A 424 3.34 -19.31 -10.65
N ALA A 425 2.49 -18.80 -9.74
CA ALA A 425 1.04 -18.85 -9.92
C ALA A 425 0.58 -17.97 -11.09
N LEU A 426 1.15 -16.77 -11.25
CA LEU A 426 0.83 -15.87 -12.36
C LEU A 426 1.27 -16.44 -13.71
N GLN A 427 2.45 -17.07 -13.79
CA GLN A 427 2.92 -17.76 -14.99
C GLN A 427 1.98 -18.91 -15.38
N GLN A 428 1.51 -19.69 -14.41
CA GLN A 428 0.55 -20.76 -14.68
C GLN A 428 -0.78 -20.20 -15.21
N ILE A 429 -1.25 -19.07 -14.67
CA ILE A 429 -2.45 -18.40 -15.21
C ILE A 429 -2.19 -17.90 -16.63
N ASP A 430 -1.01 -17.34 -16.92
CA ASP A 430 -0.62 -16.96 -18.28
C ASP A 430 -0.69 -18.14 -19.25
N GLU A 431 -0.23 -19.33 -18.83
CA GLU A 431 -0.28 -20.55 -19.65
C GLU A 431 -1.71 -21.04 -19.91
N LEU A 432 -2.58 -21.01 -18.90
CA LEU A 432 -3.99 -21.40 -19.03
C LEU A 432 -4.75 -20.41 -19.93
N TRP A 433 -4.48 -19.12 -19.77
CA TRP A 433 -5.12 -18.06 -20.56
C TRP A 433 -4.74 -18.14 -22.05
N LYS A 434 -3.54 -18.63 -22.39
CA LYS A 434 -3.12 -18.85 -23.79
C LYS A 434 -3.78 -20.06 -24.45
N GLN A 435 -4.38 -20.97 -23.68
CA GLN A 435 -5.05 -22.18 -24.19
C GLN A 435 -6.55 -21.97 -24.44
N THR A 436 -7.13 -20.90 -23.90
CA THR A 436 -8.53 -20.49 -24.06
C THR A 436 -8.65 -19.52 -25.21
#